data_AF-A0A2H1JM88-F1
#
_entry.id   AF-A0A2H1JM88-F1
#
_cell.length_a   1.000
_cell.length_b   1.000
_cell.length_c   1.000
_cell.angle_alpha   90.00
_cell.angle_beta   90.00
_cell.angle_gamma   90.00
#
_symmetry.space_group_name_H-M   'P 1'
#
loop_
_entity.id
_entity.type
_entity.pdbx_description
1 polymer ?
#
loop_
_entity_poly.entity_id
_entity_poly.type
_entity_poly.pdbx_seq_one_letter_code
_entity_poly.pdbx_strand_id
1 'polypeptide(L)'
;MHVIEDLNDYLQSNPTMPSIYDPASTGRDFRERWDQDGCSNFRAQILHYATKMREAYDAETVNDSVAAWQDAFGPSFNKPAVEAAQKSLPAEQFIDTMLRIPIRLENRVTLFGRVRRAGVVRAYDLPRREDRVQKDRTIDFELRDLDVTGPYEVYWKVKNHGSEAVQAGQPRGDVIVGGDTRYESTAFVGSHYVEMYIVQNNVCVAKDRQPVIIQPR
;
A
#
# COMPACT_ATOMS: atom_id res chain seq x y z
N MET A 1 -2.41 6.69 12.83
CA MET A 1 -2.83 6.87 14.23
C MET A 1 -4.35 6.91 14.34
N HIS A 2 -5.01 7.75 13.54
CA HIS A 2 -6.47 7.93 13.57
C HIS A 2 -7.30 6.63 13.45
N VAL A 3 -6.86 5.62 12.69
CA VAL A 3 -7.66 4.38 12.49
C VAL A 3 -8.11 3.68 13.79
N ILE A 4 -7.22 3.54 14.77
CA ILE A 4 -7.55 2.84 16.03
C ILE A 4 -8.36 3.73 16.98
N GLU A 5 -8.09 5.04 16.96
CA GLU A 5 -8.82 6.03 17.77
C GLU A 5 -10.24 6.23 17.24
N ASP A 6 -10.40 6.38 15.93
CA ASP A 6 -11.71 6.47 15.27
C ASP A 6 -12.54 5.21 15.54
N LEU A 7 -11.90 4.04 15.49
CA LEU A 7 -12.55 2.77 15.85
C LEU A 7 -12.93 2.74 17.33
N ASN A 8 -12.06 3.20 18.22
CA ASN A 8 -12.37 3.28 19.65
C ASN A 8 -13.60 4.19 19.89
N ASP A 9 -13.59 5.40 19.35
CA ASP A 9 -14.66 6.39 19.54
C ASP A 9 -16.00 5.86 19.02
N TYR A 10 -15.96 5.20 17.86
CA TYR A 10 -17.13 4.51 17.31
C TYR A 10 -17.63 3.43 18.27
N LEU A 11 -16.76 2.53 18.77
CA LEU A 11 -17.17 1.44 19.65
C LEU A 11 -17.67 1.94 21.01
N GLN A 12 -17.07 2.99 21.59
CA GLN A 12 -17.56 3.57 22.85
C GLN A 12 -18.95 4.19 22.69
N SER A 13 -19.22 4.77 21.53
CA SER A 13 -20.54 5.35 21.21
C SER A 13 -21.59 4.29 20.84
N ASN A 14 -21.17 3.06 20.50
CA ASN A 14 -22.03 1.97 20.06
C ASN A 14 -21.77 0.70 20.89
N PRO A 15 -22.40 0.56 22.08
CA PRO A 15 -22.12 -0.55 23.01
C PRO A 15 -22.49 -1.95 22.50
N THR A 16 -23.26 -2.04 21.43
CA THR A 16 -23.67 -3.27 20.77
C THR A 16 -23.08 -3.34 19.36
N MET A 17 -22.74 -4.55 18.91
CA MET A 17 -22.09 -4.71 17.61
C MET A 17 -23.08 -4.39 16.47
N PRO A 18 -22.73 -3.49 15.53
CA PRO A 18 -23.54 -3.20 14.34
C PRO A 18 -23.53 -4.39 13.39
N SER A 19 -24.51 -4.50 12.48
CA SER A 19 -24.49 -5.52 11.43
C SER A 19 -23.20 -5.43 10.60
N ILE A 20 -22.46 -6.53 10.48
CA ILE A 20 -21.23 -6.60 9.70
C ILE A 20 -21.47 -7.56 8.55
N TYR A 21 -22.03 -7.04 7.47
CA TYR A 21 -22.32 -7.87 6.31
C TYR A 21 -21.06 -8.27 5.56
N ASP A 22 -21.06 -9.48 5.02
CA ASP A 22 -19.99 -10.00 4.17
C ASP A 22 -19.78 -9.09 2.94
N PRO A 23 -18.58 -8.51 2.74
CA PRO A 23 -18.30 -7.64 1.61
C PRO A 23 -18.39 -8.36 0.26
N ALA A 24 -18.32 -9.69 0.22
CA ALA A 24 -18.59 -10.47 -0.99
C ALA A 24 -20.09 -10.56 -1.34
N SER A 25 -20.96 -9.84 -0.62
CA SER A 25 -22.40 -9.75 -0.85
C SER A 25 -23.13 -11.11 -0.77
N THR A 26 -22.62 -12.03 0.06
CA THR A 26 -23.26 -13.33 0.31
C THR A 26 -24.53 -13.23 1.15
N GLY A 27 -24.81 -12.05 1.72
CA GLY A 27 -25.93 -11.80 2.64
C GLY A 27 -25.69 -12.26 4.07
N ARG A 28 -24.52 -12.84 4.37
CA ARG A 28 -24.16 -13.27 5.72
C ARG A 28 -23.80 -12.07 6.60
N ASP A 29 -24.26 -12.11 7.85
CA ASP A 29 -23.88 -11.16 8.90
C ASP A 29 -22.83 -11.79 9.83
N PHE A 30 -21.64 -11.18 9.92
CA PHE A 30 -20.56 -11.67 10.76
C PHE A 30 -20.77 -11.42 12.25
N ARG A 31 -21.79 -10.64 12.64
CA ARG A 31 -22.19 -10.50 14.05
C ARG A 31 -22.56 -11.81 14.71
N GLU A 32 -23.04 -12.80 13.96
CA GLU A 32 -23.50 -14.08 14.50
C GLU A 32 -22.41 -14.83 15.30
N ARG A 33 -21.13 -14.43 15.15
CA ARG A 33 -19.99 -15.00 15.86
C ARG A 33 -19.65 -14.30 17.18
N TRP A 34 -20.37 -13.25 17.53
CA TRP A 34 -20.08 -12.38 18.67
C TRP A 34 -21.31 -12.28 19.57
N ASP A 35 -21.15 -12.68 20.82
CA ASP A 35 -22.10 -12.36 21.88
C ASP A 35 -21.79 -10.99 22.51
N GLN A 36 -22.66 -10.54 23.42
CA GLN A 36 -22.52 -9.24 24.06
C GLN A 36 -21.27 -9.16 24.94
N ASP A 37 -20.85 -10.27 25.54
CA ASP A 37 -19.64 -10.34 26.36
C ASP A 37 -18.38 -10.23 25.49
N GLY A 38 -18.34 -10.93 24.36
CA GLY A 38 -17.29 -10.81 23.35
C GLY A 38 -17.19 -9.40 22.79
N CYS A 39 -18.32 -8.76 22.47
CA CYS A 39 -18.36 -7.37 22.02
C CYS A 39 -17.81 -6.41 23.09
N SER A 40 -18.20 -6.61 24.36
CA SER A 40 -17.75 -5.78 25.48
C SER A 40 -16.24 -5.94 25.71
N ASN A 41 -15.72 -7.18 25.65
CA ASN A 41 -14.30 -7.45 25.75
C ASN A 41 -13.52 -6.81 24.59
N PHE A 42 -14.00 -6.95 23.35
CA PHE A 42 -13.37 -6.32 22.19
C PHE A 42 -13.30 -4.80 22.33
N ARG A 43 -14.40 -4.16 22.74
CA ARG A 43 -14.42 -2.71 23.00
C ARG A 43 -13.39 -2.30 24.06
N ALA A 44 -13.29 -3.06 25.15
CA ALA A 44 -12.31 -2.80 26.20
C ALA A 44 -10.86 -2.96 25.69
N GLN A 45 -10.59 -3.97 24.86
CA GLN A 45 -9.28 -4.17 24.25
C GLN A 45 -8.92 -3.05 23.27
N ILE A 46 -9.85 -2.61 22.42
CA ILE A 46 -9.60 -1.49 21.50
C ILE A 46 -9.27 -0.21 22.27
N LEU A 47 -10.00 0.10 23.34
CA LEU A 47 -9.68 1.25 24.22
C LEU A 47 -8.27 1.12 24.80
N HIS A 48 -7.94 -0.05 25.36
CA HIS A 48 -6.64 -0.33 25.94
C HIS A 48 -5.49 -0.10 24.94
N TYR A 49 -5.62 -0.64 23.73
CA TYR A 49 -4.60 -0.46 22.71
C TYR A 49 -4.58 0.96 22.12
N ALA A 50 -5.71 1.64 21.98
CA ALA A 50 -5.75 3.04 21.55
C ALA A 50 -4.93 3.94 22.49
N THR A 51 -5.10 3.77 23.80
CA THR A 51 -4.33 4.49 24.81
C THR A 51 -2.83 4.20 24.70
N LYS A 52 -2.43 2.93 24.62
CA LYS A 52 -1.01 2.57 24.47
C LYS A 52 -0.39 3.15 23.20
N MET A 53 -1.13 3.12 22.08
CA MET A 53 -0.64 3.69 20.82
C MET A 53 -0.53 5.22 20.88
N ARG A 54 -1.42 5.89 21.62
CA ARG A 54 -1.34 7.33 21.90
C ARG A 54 -0.12 7.67 22.73
N GLU A 55 0.12 6.96 23.82
CA GLU A 55 1.32 7.10 24.65
C GLU A 55 2.60 6.89 23.83
N ALA A 56 2.63 5.86 22.98
CA ALA A 56 3.78 5.58 22.13
C ALA A 56 4.04 6.65 21.07
N TYR A 57 2.99 7.33 20.60
CA TYR A 57 3.10 8.41 19.62
C TYR A 57 3.51 9.74 20.26
N ASP A 58 2.96 10.05 21.44
CA ASP A 58 3.24 11.29 22.18
C ASP A 58 4.57 11.23 22.95
N ALA A 59 5.22 10.06 22.99
CA ALA A 59 6.50 9.86 23.67
C ALA A 59 7.58 10.84 23.17
N GLU A 60 8.26 11.49 24.12
CA GLU A 60 9.25 12.53 23.83
C GLU A 60 10.54 11.97 23.20
N THR A 61 10.88 10.73 23.52
CA THR A 61 12.08 10.07 23.00
C THR A 61 11.75 8.82 22.20
N VAL A 62 12.64 8.50 21.26
CA VAL A 62 12.53 7.28 20.43
C VAL A 62 12.57 6.03 21.30
N ASN A 63 13.35 6.01 22.37
CA ASN A 63 13.45 4.84 23.24
C ASN A 63 12.16 4.62 24.02
N ASP A 64 11.54 5.70 24.52
CA ASP A 64 10.26 5.63 25.22
C ASP A 64 9.13 5.22 24.28
N SER A 65 9.12 5.75 23.05
CA SER A 65 8.20 5.32 22.00
C SER A 65 8.33 3.84 21.69
N VAL A 66 9.56 3.34 21.49
CA VAL A 66 9.82 1.91 21.21
C VAL A 66 9.39 1.04 22.38
N ALA A 67 9.67 1.44 23.62
CA ALA A 67 9.24 0.70 24.81
C ALA A 67 7.71 0.62 24.90
N ALA A 68 7.01 1.73 24.63
CA ALA A 68 5.55 1.76 24.61
C ALA A 68 4.96 0.89 23.48
N TRP A 69 5.57 0.89 22.28
CA TRP A 69 5.15 -0.02 21.20
C TRP A 69 5.46 -1.50 21.54
N GLN A 70 6.54 -1.80 22.25
CA GLN A 70 6.85 -3.14 22.74
C GLN A 70 5.86 -3.62 23.79
N ASP A 71 5.35 -2.73 24.64
CA ASP A 71 4.30 -3.05 25.60
C ASP A 71 2.93 -3.29 24.91
N ALA A 72 2.69 -2.67 23.74
CA ALA A 72 1.50 -2.90 22.93
C ALA A 72 1.58 -4.18 22.07
N PHE A 73 2.71 -4.45 21.41
CA PHE A 73 2.83 -5.52 20.41
C PHE A 73 3.77 -6.67 20.80
N GLY A 74 4.38 -6.57 21.98
CA GLY A 74 5.37 -7.51 22.48
C GLY A 74 6.81 -7.17 22.09
N PRO A 75 7.78 -7.91 22.65
CA PRO A 75 9.21 -7.61 22.55
C PRO A 75 9.79 -7.76 21.12
N SER A 76 9.05 -8.41 20.22
CA SER A 76 9.42 -8.52 18.80
C SER A 76 9.27 -7.20 18.04
N PHE A 77 8.57 -6.21 18.60
CA PHE A 77 8.51 -4.86 18.05
C PHE A 77 9.85 -4.17 18.30
N ASN A 78 10.67 -4.01 17.26
CA ASN A 78 12.03 -3.50 17.41
C ASN A 78 12.18 -2.15 16.76
N LYS A 79 13.08 -1.32 17.32
CA LYS A 79 13.58 -0.12 16.66
C LYS A 79 14.06 -0.52 15.26
N PRO A 80 13.61 0.16 14.20
CA PRO A 80 14.09 -0.17 12.87
C PRO A 80 15.61 0.12 12.83
N ALA A 81 16.41 -0.80 12.27
CA ALA A 81 17.88 -0.81 12.31
C ALA A 81 18.56 0.36 11.53
N VAL A 82 17.86 1.46 11.32
CA VAL A 82 18.12 2.48 10.30
C VAL A 82 18.76 3.76 10.85
N GLU A 83 19.37 3.74 12.04
CA GLU A 83 20.15 4.92 12.50
C GLU A 83 21.45 5.13 11.71
N ALA A 84 21.92 4.15 10.93
CA ALA A 84 23.08 4.31 10.05
C ALA A 84 22.76 4.63 8.57
N ALA A 85 21.48 4.76 8.19
CA ALA A 85 21.09 5.00 6.81
C ALA A 85 20.10 6.17 6.63
N GLN A 86 20.23 7.22 7.44
CA GLN A 86 19.79 8.57 7.05
C GLN A 86 20.76 9.17 6.00
N LYS A 87 20.93 8.48 4.87
CA LYS A 87 20.91 9.21 3.60
C LYS A 87 19.43 9.35 3.32
N SER A 88 18.93 10.59 3.23
CA SER A 88 17.53 10.89 2.95
C SER A 88 17.08 10.20 1.66
N LEU A 89 16.61 8.96 1.78
CA LEU A 89 15.84 8.31 0.76
C LEU A 89 14.56 9.15 0.66
N PRO A 90 14.19 9.67 -0.53
CA PRO A 90 13.00 10.50 -0.64
C PRO A 90 11.80 9.71 -0.09
N ALA A 91 11.07 10.33 0.83
CA ALA A 91 9.85 9.77 1.37
C ALA A 91 8.92 9.43 0.19
N GLU A 92 8.27 8.26 0.27
CA GLU A 92 7.34 7.82 -0.76
C GLU A 92 6.26 8.87 -0.99
N GLN A 93 6.01 9.22 -2.25
CA GLN A 93 5.04 10.23 -2.61
C GLN A 93 3.67 9.58 -2.84
N PHE A 94 2.63 10.34 -2.51
CA PHE A 94 1.24 9.96 -2.72
C PHE A 94 0.53 11.10 -3.45
N ILE A 95 -0.31 10.76 -4.43
CA ILE A 95 -0.93 11.74 -5.31
C ILE A 95 -1.84 12.74 -4.56
N ASP A 96 -2.51 12.28 -3.52
CA ASP A 96 -3.42 13.06 -2.67
C ASP A 96 -2.68 13.93 -1.64
N THR A 97 -1.61 13.43 -1.05
CA THR A 97 -0.88 14.17 0.00
C THR A 97 0.19 15.10 -0.59
N MET A 98 1.01 14.60 -1.52
CA MET A 98 2.14 15.34 -2.09
C MET A 98 1.71 16.30 -3.19
N LEU A 99 0.87 15.82 -4.12
CA LEU A 99 0.40 16.62 -5.24
C LEU A 99 -0.94 17.31 -4.96
N ARG A 100 -1.58 17.03 -3.82
CA ARG A 100 -2.88 17.61 -3.41
C ARG A 100 -4.00 17.36 -4.43
N ILE A 101 -3.93 16.24 -5.16
CA ILE A 101 -4.95 15.82 -6.12
C ILE A 101 -5.91 14.87 -5.41
N PRO A 102 -7.17 15.25 -5.15
CA PRO A 102 -8.14 14.38 -4.50
C PRO A 102 -8.43 13.12 -5.32
N ILE A 103 -8.74 12.02 -4.63
CA ILE A 103 -9.08 10.73 -5.24
C ILE A 103 -10.61 10.54 -5.22
N ARG A 104 -11.22 10.33 -6.39
CA ARG A 104 -12.64 10.00 -6.56
C ARG A 104 -12.77 8.95 -7.65
N LEU A 105 -12.79 7.68 -7.25
CA LEU A 105 -12.72 6.55 -8.18
C LEU A 105 -14.09 6.28 -8.82
N GLU A 106 -14.37 6.99 -9.91
CA GLU A 106 -15.61 6.87 -10.70
C GLU A 106 -15.41 6.03 -11.98
N ASN A 107 -14.14 5.81 -12.35
CA ASN A 107 -13.72 5.13 -13.58
C ASN A 107 -12.82 3.91 -13.28
N ARG A 108 -12.64 3.08 -14.30
CA ARG A 108 -11.80 1.88 -14.31
C ARG A 108 -10.65 2.03 -15.29
N VAL A 109 -9.56 1.40 -14.91
CA VAL A 109 -8.36 1.21 -15.72
C VAL A 109 -7.68 -0.05 -15.20
N THR A 110 -7.08 -0.82 -16.10
CA THR A 110 -6.23 -1.97 -15.76
C THR A 110 -4.80 -1.62 -16.11
N LEU A 111 -3.89 -1.70 -15.15
CA LEU A 111 -2.46 -1.63 -15.36
C LEU A 111 -1.93 -3.01 -15.77
N PHE A 112 -1.24 -3.09 -16.90
CA PHE A 112 -0.79 -4.37 -17.45
C PHE A 112 0.68 -4.38 -17.84
N GLY A 113 1.46 -5.23 -17.17
CA GLY A 113 2.88 -5.46 -17.43
C GLY A 113 3.14 -6.63 -18.36
N ARG A 114 3.94 -6.41 -19.40
CA ARG A 114 4.41 -7.41 -20.36
C ARG A 114 5.94 -7.49 -20.35
N VAL A 115 6.48 -8.66 -20.03
CA VAL A 115 7.93 -8.91 -20.06
C VAL A 115 8.40 -9.03 -21.51
N ARG A 116 9.39 -8.22 -21.89
CA ARG A 116 10.00 -8.24 -23.23
C ARG A 116 10.73 -9.56 -23.48
N ARG A 117 10.88 -9.93 -24.77
CA ARG A 117 11.65 -11.12 -25.18
C ARG A 117 13.15 -11.03 -24.84
N ALA A 118 13.71 -9.84 -24.70
CA ALA A 118 15.13 -9.68 -24.37
C ALA A 118 15.45 -10.37 -23.03
N GLY A 119 16.23 -11.46 -23.07
CA GLY A 119 16.57 -12.27 -21.89
C GLY A 119 15.60 -13.42 -21.56
N VAL A 120 14.54 -13.65 -22.34
CA VAL A 120 13.61 -14.79 -22.19
C VAL A 120 13.25 -15.41 -23.54
N VAL A 121 12.88 -16.69 -23.54
CA VAL A 121 12.58 -17.43 -24.80
C VAL A 121 11.40 -16.79 -25.55
N ARG A 122 10.36 -16.35 -24.82
CA ARG A 122 9.18 -15.67 -25.34
C ARG A 122 8.76 -14.54 -24.41
N ALA A 123 8.30 -13.43 -24.98
CA ALA A 123 7.61 -12.40 -24.21
C ALA A 123 6.37 -13.01 -23.53
N TYR A 124 6.06 -12.55 -22.33
CA TYR A 124 4.90 -13.05 -21.59
C TYR A 124 4.29 -11.95 -20.74
N ASP A 125 3.01 -12.12 -20.44
CA ASP A 125 2.27 -11.21 -19.59
C ASP A 125 2.62 -11.52 -18.13
N LEU A 126 3.06 -10.50 -17.40
CA LEU A 126 3.54 -10.64 -16.02
C LEU A 126 2.49 -11.29 -15.09
N PRO A 127 1.17 -10.95 -15.17
CA PRO A 127 0.16 -11.59 -14.32
C PRO A 127 0.02 -13.10 -14.54
N ARG A 128 0.35 -13.62 -15.74
CA ARG A 128 0.29 -15.07 -16.04
C ARG A 128 1.32 -15.89 -15.25
N ARG A 129 2.23 -15.23 -14.55
CA ARG A 129 3.24 -15.84 -13.70
C ARG A 129 3.15 -15.34 -12.26
N GLU A 130 1.94 -15.02 -11.79
CA GLU A 130 1.73 -14.51 -10.41
C GLU A 130 2.54 -13.25 -10.13
N ASP A 131 2.73 -12.43 -11.18
CA ASP A 131 3.57 -11.25 -11.18
C ASP A 131 5.07 -11.47 -10.90
N ARG A 132 5.55 -12.70 -11.16
CA ARG A 132 6.95 -13.10 -10.94
C ARG A 132 7.79 -12.98 -12.20
N VAL A 133 9.00 -12.46 -12.02
CA VAL A 133 9.96 -12.23 -13.09
C VAL A 133 11.38 -12.40 -12.57
N GLN A 134 12.30 -12.87 -13.41
CA GLN A 134 13.71 -12.92 -13.03
C GLN A 134 14.35 -11.54 -13.11
N LYS A 135 15.49 -11.38 -12.42
CA LYS A 135 16.37 -10.23 -12.57
C LYS A 135 16.89 -10.09 -14.02
N ASP A 136 17.26 -8.87 -14.40
CA ASP A 136 17.77 -8.50 -15.73
C ASP A 136 16.76 -8.72 -16.87
N ARG A 137 15.51 -8.33 -16.63
CA ARG A 137 14.43 -8.30 -17.61
C ARG A 137 13.90 -6.87 -17.74
N THR A 138 13.13 -6.66 -18.80
CA THR A 138 12.42 -5.39 -19.03
C THR A 138 10.93 -5.69 -19.12
N ILE A 139 10.14 -4.91 -18.39
CA ILE A 139 8.69 -4.96 -18.41
C ILE A 139 8.18 -3.68 -19.05
N ASP A 140 7.29 -3.81 -20.03
CA ASP A 140 6.49 -2.72 -20.58
C ASP A 140 5.14 -2.72 -19.88
N PHE A 141 4.82 -1.62 -19.22
CA PHE A 141 3.53 -1.35 -18.61
C PHE A 141 2.69 -0.47 -19.53
N GLU A 142 1.42 -0.83 -19.66
CA GLU A 142 0.43 -0.12 -20.45
C GLU A 142 -0.91 -0.07 -19.71
N LEU A 143 -1.76 0.87 -20.10
CA LEU A 143 -3.15 0.92 -19.67
C LEU A 143 -4.00 0.01 -20.55
N ARG A 144 -4.92 -0.71 -19.94
CA ARG A 144 -5.98 -1.48 -20.60
C ARG A 144 -7.33 -1.16 -19.96
N ASP A 145 -8.41 -1.48 -20.67
CA ASP A 145 -9.78 -1.36 -20.15
C ASP A 145 -10.10 0.01 -19.55
N LEU A 146 -9.53 1.07 -20.12
CA LEU A 146 -9.73 2.45 -19.66
C LEU A 146 -11.12 2.94 -20.08
N ASP A 147 -11.96 3.27 -19.10
CA ASP A 147 -13.32 3.76 -19.34
C ASP A 147 -13.48 5.28 -19.12
N VAL A 148 -12.38 6.02 -19.22
CA VAL A 148 -12.34 7.48 -19.11
C VAL A 148 -12.54 8.11 -20.49
N THR A 149 -13.42 9.11 -20.57
CA THR A 149 -13.68 9.85 -21.82
C THR A 149 -13.18 11.29 -21.72
N GLY A 150 -12.68 11.82 -22.84
CA GLY A 150 -12.09 13.16 -22.89
C GLY A 150 -10.61 13.18 -22.48
N PRO A 151 -10.02 14.39 -22.33
CA PRO A 151 -8.62 14.55 -21.99
C PRO A 151 -8.35 14.18 -20.53
N TYR A 152 -7.25 13.46 -20.31
CA TYR A 152 -6.75 13.07 -18.99
C TYR A 152 -5.23 13.12 -18.94
N GLU A 153 -4.67 13.16 -17.73
CA GLU A 153 -3.24 13.04 -17.47
C GLU A 153 -2.94 11.70 -16.79
N VAL A 154 -1.80 11.08 -17.13
CA VAL A 154 -1.35 9.83 -16.52
C VAL A 154 -0.19 10.12 -15.58
N TYR A 155 -0.33 9.70 -14.32
CA TYR A 155 0.73 9.73 -13.33
C TYR A 155 1.21 8.32 -13.03
N TRP A 156 2.50 8.15 -12.84
CA TRP A 156 3.15 6.87 -12.58
C TRP A 156 3.90 6.91 -11.26
N LYS A 157 3.84 5.80 -10.54
CA LYS A 157 4.63 5.54 -9.35
C LYS A 157 5.27 4.17 -9.47
N VAL A 158 6.58 4.12 -9.26
CA VAL A 158 7.33 2.86 -9.18
C VAL A 158 7.94 2.81 -7.81
N LYS A 159 7.57 1.78 -7.06
CA LYS A 159 8.06 1.58 -5.71
C LYS A 159 8.84 0.29 -5.65
N ASN A 160 10.10 0.42 -5.23
CA ASN A 160 10.95 -0.72 -5.03
C ASN A 160 10.96 -1.07 -3.53
N HIS A 161 10.48 -2.25 -3.12
CA HIS A 161 10.78 -2.79 -1.79
C HIS A 161 11.81 -3.92 -1.89
N GLY A 162 12.49 -4.19 -0.77
CA GLY A 162 13.50 -5.23 -0.69
C GLY A 162 14.86 -4.67 -0.31
N SER A 163 15.65 -5.51 0.36
CA SER A 163 16.97 -5.15 0.88
C SER A 163 17.91 -4.70 -0.23
N GLU A 164 17.87 -5.31 -1.42
CA GLU A 164 18.73 -4.91 -2.55
C GLU A 164 18.47 -3.46 -2.98
N ALA A 165 17.21 -3.05 -3.13
CA ALA A 165 16.86 -1.69 -3.53
C ALA A 165 17.22 -0.65 -2.47
N VAL A 166 17.06 -0.99 -1.19
CA VAL A 166 17.44 -0.12 -0.06
C VAL A 166 18.95 0.03 0.03
N GLN A 167 19.71 -1.07 -0.06
CA GLN A 167 21.18 -1.06 -0.06
C GLN A 167 21.75 -0.29 -1.25
N ALA A 168 21.09 -0.37 -2.41
CA ALA A 168 21.44 0.41 -3.60
C ALA A 168 21.01 1.89 -3.50
N GLY A 169 20.27 2.29 -2.46
CA GLY A 169 19.77 3.66 -2.30
C GLY A 169 18.64 4.02 -3.28
N GLN A 170 17.94 3.04 -3.83
CA GLN A 170 16.91 3.21 -4.88
C GLN A 170 15.56 2.56 -4.54
N PRO A 171 14.97 2.79 -3.34
CA PRO A 171 13.63 2.31 -3.01
C PRO A 171 12.54 2.99 -3.87
N ARG A 172 12.86 4.10 -4.57
CA ARG A 172 11.93 4.93 -5.36
C ARG A 172 10.62 5.21 -4.60
N GLY A 173 9.58 5.66 -5.31
CA GLY A 173 8.28 6.00 -4.75
C GLY A 173 7.77 7.39 -5.13
N ASP A 174 8.49 8.12 -5.98
CA ASP A 174 8.02 9.40 -6.51
C ASP A 174 6.83 9.19 -7.46
N VAL A 175 5.90 10.14 -7.46
CA VAL A 175 4.76 10.19 -8.38
C VAL A 175 5.10 11.19 -9.47
N ILE A 176 5.20 10.73 -10.72
CA ILE A 176 5.62 11.57 -11.85
C ILE A 176 4.62 11.51 -12.99
N VAL A 177 4.45 12.62 -13.70
CA VAL A 177 3.66 12.67 -14.95
C VAL A 177 4.34 11.78 -16.00
N GLY A 178 3.54 11.06 -16.78
CA GLY A 178 4.00 10.27 -17.92
C GLY A 178 2.94 10.13 -19.00
N GLY A 179 3.22 9.29 -20.00
CA GLY A 179 2.26 8.95 -21.04
C GLY A 179 1.52 7.65 -20.73
N ASP A 180 0.89 7.09 -21.76
CA ASP A 180 0.11 5.85 -21.64
C ASP A 180 0.96 4.57 -21.53
N THR A 181 2.29 4.70 -21.53
CA THR A 181 3.17 3.54 -21.36
C THR A 181 4.35 3.89 -20.47
N ARG A 182 4.89 2.87 -19.81
CA ARG A 182 6.07 2.99 -18.98
C ARG A 182 6.90 1.72 -19.05
N TYR A 183 8.20 1.83 -19.24
CA TYR A 183 9.11 0.68 -19.19
C TYR A 183 9.90 0.69 -17.88
N GLU A 184 10.16 -0.49 -17.32
CA GLU A 184 10.96 -0.66 -16.10
C GLU A 184 11.87 -1.90 -16.20
N SER A 185 13.08 -1.80 -15.63
CA SER A 185 14.05 -2.89 -15.55
C SER A 185 13.97 -3.62 -14.21
N THR A 186 14.13 -4.94 -14.22
CA THR A 186 14.09 -5.76 -13.00
C THR A 186 15.49 -5.89 -12.37
N ALA A 187 15.97 -4.81 -11.74
CA ALA A 187 17.36 -4.73 -11.26
C ALA A 187 17.57 -5.23 -9.81
N PHE A 188 16.52 -5.26 -8.99
CA PHE A 188 16.62 -5.58 -7.57
C PHE A 188 15.74 -6.79 -7.26
N VAL A 189 16.27 -7.80 -6.58
CA VAL A 189 15.45 -8.90 -6.05
C VAL A 189 14.57 -8.37 -4.93
N GLY A 190 13.30 -8.75 -4.93
CA GLY A 190 12.35 -8.29 -3.93
C GLY A 190 10.91 -8.22 -4.42
N SER A 191 10.08 -7.64 -3.56
CA SER A 191 8.68 -7.33 -3.86
C SER A 191 8.58 -5.85 -4.20
N HIS A 192 8.20 -5.53 -5.42
CA HIS A 192 8.05 -4.18 -5.91
C HIS A 192 6.63 -3.98 -6.41
N TYR A 193 6.28 -2.75 -6.76
CA TYR A 193 5.03 -2.50 -7.48
C TYR A 193 5.15 -1.30 -8.41
N VAL A 194 4.32 -1.32 -9.44
CA VAL A 194 4.03 -0.16 -10.29
C VAL A 194 2.58 0.22 -10.05
N GLU A 195 2.34 1.51 -9.89
CA GLU A 195 1.00 2.08 -9.73
C GLU A 195 0.85 3.22 -10.72
N MET A 196 -0.34 3.39 -11.25
CA MET A 196 -0.68 4.48 -12.15
C MET A 196 -1.97 5.15 -11.70
N TYR A 197 -2.14 6.41 -12.09
CA TYR A 197 -3.31 7.22 -11.78
C TYR A 197 -3.77 7.95 -13.04
N ILE A 198 -5.07 7.93 -13.32
CA ILE A 198 -5.71 8.77 -14.31
C ILE A 198 -6.28 10.00 -13.62
N VAL A 199 -5.82 11.18 -14.04
CA VAL A 199 -6.27 12.45 -13.49
C VAL A 199 -7.05 13.22 -14.55
N GLN A 200 -8.27 13.60 -14.21
CA GLN A 200 -9.12 14.45 -15.05
C GLN A 200 -9.62 15.62 -14.19
N ASN A 201 -9.49 16.85 -14.71
CA ASN A 201 -9.87 18.08 -14.00
C ASN A 201 -9.25 18.18 -12.58
N ASN A 202 -7.98 17.82 -12.44
CA ASN A 202 -7.25 17.80 -11.16
C ASN A 202 -7.87 16.87 -10.08
N VAL A 203 -8.54 15.80 -10.51
CA VAL A 203 -9.07 14.73 -9.65
C VAL A 203 -8.59 13.39 -10.18
N CYS A 204 -8.07 12.51 -9.32
CA CYS A 204 -7.74 11.14 -9.69
C CYS A 204 -9.03 10.33 -9.82
N VAL A 205 -9.42 10.00 -11.07
CA VAL A 205 -10.70 9.34 -11.42
C VAL A 205 -10.59 7.82 -11.56
N ALA A 206 -9.40 7.32 -11.87
CA ALA A 206 -9.09 5.89 -11.90
C ALA A 206 -7.64 5.66 -11.46
N LYS A 207 -7.35 4.49 -10.89
CA LYS A 207 -5.99 4.07 -10.58
C LYS A 207 -5.91 2.55 -10.58
N ASP A 208 -4.74 2.02 -10.87
CA ASP A 208 -4.48 0.60 -10.69
C ASP A 208 -3.03 0.35 -10.29
N ARG A 209 -2.79 -0.80 -9.67
CA ARG A 209 -1.49 -1.21 -9.14
C ARG A 209 -1.21 -2.65 -9.51
N GLN A 210 -0.03 -2.89 -10.06
CA GLN A 210 0.47 -4.22 -10.34
C GLN A 210 1.69 -4.54 -9.47
N PRO A 211 1.65 -5.63 -8.67
CA PRO A 211 2.83 -6.18 -8.03
C PRO A 211 3.91 -6.58 -9.06
N VAL A 212 5.17 -6.57 -8.65
CA VAL A 212 6.28 -7.09 -9.44
C VAL A 212 7.23 -7.82 -8.50
N ILE A 213 7.24 -9.14 -8.55
CA ILE A 213 8.06 -9.99 -7.68
C ILE A 213 9.30 -10.40 -8.47
N ILE A 214 10.44 -9.77 -8.16
CA ILE A 214 11.70 -10.05 -8.84
C ILE A 214 12.43 -11.16 -8.08
N GLN A 215 12.73 -12.24 -8.80
CA GLN A 215 13.45 -13.40 -8.29
C GLN A 215 14.93 -13.36 -8.75
N PRO A 216 15.84 -14.00 -7.99
CA PRO A 216 17.18 -14.28 -8.47
C PRO A 216 17.15 -15.02 -9.81
N ARG A 217 18.26 -14.92 -10.54
CA ARG A 217 18.40 -15.56 -11.86
C ARG A 217 18.58 -17.06 -11.75
#